data_AF-A0A929EEE5-F1
#
_entry.id   AF-A0A929EEE5-F1
#
_cell.length_a   1.000
_cell.length_b   1.000
_cell.length_c   1.000
_cell.angle_alpha   90.00
_cell.angle_beta   90.00
_cell.angle_gamma   90.00
#
_symmetry.space_group_name_H-M   'P 1'
#
loop_
_entity.id
_entity.type
_entity.pdbx_description
1 polymer ?
#
loop_
_entity_poly.entity_id
_entity_poly.type
_entity_poly.pdbx_seq_one_letter_code
_entity_poly.pdbx_strand_id
1 'polypeptide(L)'
;MATDFFLYDTEQLNTLGTEDTVKKGLAYFTENRVFALDVQDNQLTAQVEGSIKDQPYWVELSKNEDALHCQCDCESEESICKHAIAALYSYAEYCINRDEETFGGAVDEAIKERIKKGRNEVSVKLISGNLAFGVWQARSIISATYRKTSYHVYIRALDQRKNYCTCPDLATNRLGTCKHIEAVLHYAKKQPEYKQLLSQGSPTSFVYLAWESATEPVIRLHKTEKIDGGLTDELAEFFDSENQFKGRLPDDFNYFAEKLNANEDLLIGDDALLYVRQCAEDAAHQLRAQAISQQIMQANGVLPGIKARLFPYQTEGVAFLASRGRALLADDMGLGKTIQAISAASWLADNAGVKKVLVVCPASLKHQWAR
;
A
#
# COMPACT_ATOMS: atom_id res chain seq x y z
N MET A 1 4.77 19.00 25.87
CA MET A 1 5.97 18.14 25.68
C MET A 1 7.02 19.04 25.07
N ALA A 2 8.22 19.10 25.64
CA ALA A 2 9.31 19.84 25.02
C ALA A 2 9.56 19.22 23.63
N THR A 3 9.51 20.02 22.58
CA THR A 3 9.80 19.57 21.22
C THR A 3 11.25 19.13 21.18
N ASP A 4 11.51 17.84 20.94
CA ASP A 4 12.86 17.34 20.72
C ASP A 4 13.48 18.10 19.54
N PHE A 5 14.59 18.78 19.81
CA PHE A 5 15.17 19.75 18.87
C PHE A 5 15.66 19.11 17.58
N PHE A 6 16.12 17.85 17.62
CA PHE A 6 16.62 17.13 16.44
C PHE A 6 15.54 16.33 15.72
N LEU A 7 14.29 16.40 16.19
CA LEU A 7 13.19 15.64 15.62
C LEU A 7 12.53 16.41 14.47
N TYR A 8 13.04 16.20 13.25
CA TYR A 8 12.48 16.76 12.02
C TYR A 8 11.67 15.72 11.24
N ASP A 9 10.68 16.15 10.48
CA ASP A 9 10.10 15.37 9.38
C ASP A 9 10.56 15.94 8.02
N THR A 10 10.11 15.33 6.93
CA THR A 10 10.55 15.76 5.60
C THR A 10 10.12 17.18 5.24
N GLU A 11 8.94 17.64 5.68
CA GLU A 11 8.51 19.01 5.42
C GLU A 11 9.43 20.01 6.11
N GLN A 12 9.77 19.78 7.38
CA GLN A 12 10.70 20.61 8.12
C GLN A 12 12.12 20.52 7.54
N LEU A 13 12.58 19.34 7.10
CA LEU A 13 13.90 19.19 6.46
C LEU A 13 14.01 19.98 5.15
N ASN A 14 12.93 20.07 4.37
CA ASN A 14 12.88 20.90 3.15
C ASN A 14 12.94 22.41 3.45
N THR A 15 12.73 22.84 4.70
CA THR A 15 12.99 24.23 5.11
C THR A 15 14.45 24.49 5.48
N LEU A 16 15.23 23.44 5.78
CA LEU A 16 16.64 23.54 6.19
C LEU A 16 17.61 23.45 5.01
N GLY A 17 17.25 22.74 3.94
CA GLY A 17 18.08 22.52 2.76
C GLY A 17 17.27 22.41 1.48
N THR A 18 17.95 22.24 0.35
CA THR A 18 17.28 22.11 -0.95
C THR A 18 16.52 20.78 -1.08
N GLU A 19 15.48 20.73 -1.92
CA GLU A 19 14.72 19.49 -2.19
C GLU A 19 15.64 18.36 -2.68
N ASP A 20 16.68 18.68 -3.46
CA ASP A 20 17.65 17.71 -3.96
C ASP A 20 18.54 17.15 -2.83
N THR A 21 18.98 18.01 -1.91
CA THR A 21 19.78 17.62 -0.75
C THR A 21 18.97 16.76 0.21
N VAL A 22 17.71 17.13 0.47
CA VAL A 22 16.81 16.33 1.31
C VAL A 22 16.56 14.96 0.70
N LYS A 23 16.33 14.92 -0.63
CA LYS A 23 16.15 13.66 -1.36
C LYS A 23 17.39 12.77 -1.32
N LYS A 24 18.59 13.34 -1.48
CA LYS A 24 19.86 12.61 -1.36
C LYS A 24 20.08 12.08 0.07
N GLY A 25 19.78 12.89 1.08
CA GLY A 25 19.89 12.48 2.48
C GLY A 25 18.92 11.37 2.85
N LEU A 26 17.66 11.47 2.38
CA LEU A 26 16.68 10.40 2.52
C LEU A 26 17.16 9.12 1.82
N ALA A 27 17.80 9.20 0.66
CA ALA A 27 18.35 8.03 -0.02
C ALA A 27 19.41 7.32 0.84
N TYR A 28 20.34 8.08 1.41
CA TYR A 28 21.38 7.55 2.31
C TYR A 28 20.78 6.88 3.55
N PHE A 29 19.73 7.49 4.13
CA PHE A 29 18.98 6.88 5.23
C PHE A 29 18.32 5.56 4.81
N THR A 30 17.57 5.55 3.70
CA THR A 30 16.86 4.33 3.23
C THR A 30 17.80 3.20 2.79
N GLU A 31 19.04 3.53 2.43
CA GLU A 31 20.10 2.57 2.10
C GLU A 31 20.87 2.09 3.35
N ASN A 32 20.43 2.47 4.56
CA ASN A 32 21.06 2.17 5.84
C ASN A 32 22.54 2.60 5.92
N ARG A 33 22.88 3.74 5.31
CA ARG A 33 24.26 4.27 5.31
C ARG A 33 24.65 4.96 6.60
N VAL A 34 23.69 5.28 7.47
CA VAL A 34 23.99 5.79 8.81
C VAL A 34 24.11 4.58 9.75
N PHE A 35 25.32 4.31 10.23
CA PHE A 35 25.60 3.08 10.98
C PHE A 35 26.05 3.33 12.43
N ALA A 36 26.27 4.59 12.81
CA ALA A 36 26.46 5.01 14.19
C ALA A 36 25.72 6.32 14.43
N LEU A 37 25.05 6.42 15.58
CA LEU A 37 24.26 7.57 16.01
C LEU A 37 24.35 7.69 17.53
N ASP A 38 24.68 8.86 18.05
CA ASP A 38 24.72 9.13 19.49
C ASP A 38 24.23 10.56 19.82
N VAL A 39 23.59 10.72 20.98
CA VAL A 39 23.01 12.00 21.44
C VAL A 39 23.41 12.29 22.87
N GLN A 40 24.12 13.41 23.07
CA GLN A 40 24.58 13.88 24.38
C GLN A 40 24.42 15.41 24.46
N ASP A 41 23.95 15.94 25.60
CA ASP A 41 24.04 17.36 25.98
C ASP A 41 23.72 18.42 24.87
N ASN A 42 22.66 18.19 24.07
CA ASN A 42 22.24 19.00 22.91
C ASN A 42 23.09 18.87 21.63
N GLN A 43 23.73 17.73 21.45
CA GLN A 43 24.54 17.40 20.30
C GLN A 43 24.12 16.02 19.77
N LEU A 44 23.92 15.93 18.46
CA LEU A 44 23.67 14.70 17.73
C LEU A 44 24.88 14.40 16.85
N THR A 45 25.54 13.27 17.09
CA THR A 45 26.68 12.82 16.29
C THR A 45 26.30 11.58 15.48
N ALA A 46 26.82 11.48 14.26
CA ALA A 46 26.59 10.33 13.40
C ALA A 46 27.78 9.99 12.52
N GLN A 47 27.91 8.73 12.15
CA GLN A 47 28.82 8.27 11.10
C GLN A 47 28.01 7.77 9.90
N VAL A 48 28.34 8.31 8.72
CA VAL A 48 27.59 8.06 7.48
C VAL A 48 28.51 7.55 6.39
N GLU A 49 28.19 6.39 5.81
CA GLU A 49 28.94 5.82 4.68
C GLU A 49 28.87 6.75 3.46
N GLY A 50 30.04 7.11 2.94
CA GLY A 50 30.18 7.99 1.79
C GLY A 50 29.94 7.33 0.44
N SER A 51 30.15 8.10 -0.63
CA SER A 51 30.19 7.53 -2.00
C SER A 51 31.53 6.84 -2.30
N ILE A 52 32.58 7.16 -1.54
CA ILE A 52 33.93 6.61 -1.65
C ILE A 52 34.10 5.62 -0.49
N LYS A 53 34.42 4.37 -0.80
CA LYS A 53 34.15 3.19 0.05
C LYS A 53 34.99 3.01 1.32
N ASP A 54 35.91 3.91 1.65
CA ASP A 54 36.94 3.58 2.65
C ASP A 54 36.94 4.45 3.91
N GLN A 55 36.18 5.55 3.98
CA GLN A 55 36.04 6.34 5.21
C GLN A 55 34.61 6.90 5.39
N PRO A 56 34.02 6.79 6.59
CA PRO A 56 32.74 7.42 6.88
C PRO A 56 32.89 8.93 7.03
N TYR A 57 31.83 9.66 6.71
CA TYR A 57 31.70 11.07 7.06
C TYR A 57 31.22 11.18 8.50
N TRP A 58 31.94 11.97 9.29
CA TRP A 58 31.45 12.38 10.61
C TRP A 58 30.51 13.55 10.44
N VAL A 59 29.39 13.48 11.15
CA VAL A 59 28.35 14.49 11.19
C VAL A 59 28.14 14.87 12.63
N GLU A 60 28.12 16.16 12.89
CA GLU A 60 27.84 16.74 14.20
C GLU A 60 26.79 17.84 14.04
N LEU A 61 25.69 17.68 14.76
CA LEU A 61 24.55 18.58 14.74
C LEU A 61 24.35 19.13 16.15
N SER A 62 24.27 20.46 16.27
CA SER A 62 24.13 21.14 17.56
C SER A 62 23.07 22.22 17.51
N LYS A 63 22.52 22.55 18.69
CA LYS A 63 21.58 23.64 18.87
C LYS A 63 22.34 24.92 19.22
N ASN A 64 22.26 25.97 18.40
CA ASN A 64 22.81 27.29 18.71
C ASN A 64 21.72 28.36 18.58
N GLU A 65 21.40 29.07 19.68
CA GLU A 65 20.38 30.14 19.71
C GLU A 65 19.05 29.77 19.01
N ASP A 66 18.58 28.52 19.20
CA ASP A 66 17.41 27.90 18.55
C ASP A 66 17.53 27.57 17.05
N ALA A 67 18.68 27.78 16.42
CA ALA A 67 18.99 27.34 15.07
C ALA A 67 19.80 26.03 15.06
N LEU A 68 19.58 25.21 14.02
CA LEU A 68 20.33 23.97 13.81
C LEU A 68 21.66 24.30 13.15
N HIS A 69 22.77 23.96 13.82
CA HIS A 69 24.11 24.06 13.27
C HIS A 69 24.62 22.68 12.83
N CYS A 70 25.21 22.60 11.65
CA CYS A 70 25.70 21.37 11.03
C CYS A 70 27.21 21.48 10.76
N GLN A 71 27.98 20.53 11.30
CA GLN A 71 29.36 20.29 10.91
C GLN A 71 29.45 18.89 10.30
N CYS A 72 30.09 18.78 9.13
CA CYS A 72 30.31 17.51 8.47
C CYS A 72 31.61 17.55 7.69
N ASP A 73 32.36 16.44 7.70
CA ASP A 73 33.64 16.31 6.99
C ASP A 73 33.52 16.25 5.46
N CYS A 74 32.35 16.58 4.91
CA CYS A 74 32.12 16.60 3.46
C CYS A 74 32.40 17.98 2.85
N GLU A 75 32.71 18.01 1.56
CA GLU A 75 33.00 19.23 0.80
C GLU A 75 31.76 20.07 0.44
N SER A 76 30.65 19.91 1.18
CA SER A 76 29.39 20.62 0.89
C SER A 76 29.46 22.05 1.41
N GLU A 77 29.18 23.03 0.54
CA GLU A 77 29.04 24.45 0.94
C GLU A 77 27.63 24.80 1.45
N GLU A 78 26.67 23.86 1.35
CA GLU A 78 25.31 24.04 1.86
C GLU A 78 25.25 24.09 3.40
N SER A 79 24.30 24.87 3.94
CA SER A 79 24.03 24.98 5.39
C SER A 79 23.76 23.64 6.08
N ILE A 80 23.21 22.68 5.34
CA ILE A 80 23.01 21.31 5.77
C ILE A 80 23.29 20.37 4.61
N CYS A 81 24.17 19.38 4.82
CA CYS A 81 24.53 18.43 3.77
C CYS A 81 23.61 17.20 3.78
N LYS A 82 23.69 16.38 2.73
CA LYS A 82 22.93 15.11 2.64
C LYS A 82 23.22 14.14 3.81
N HIS A 83 24.43 14.11 4.36
CA HIS A 83 24.78 13.24 5.49
C HIS A 83 24.12 13.70 6.79
N ALA A 84 24.06 15.01 7.02
CA ALA A 84 23.32 15.60 8.14
C ALA A 84 21.82 15.33 8.05
N ILE A 85 21.23 15.47 6.85
CA ILE A 85 19.85 15.06 6.62
C ILE A 85 19.64 13.57 6.94
N ALA A 86 20.54 12.69 6.48
CA ALA A 86 20.45 11.25 6.75
C ALA A 86 20.54 10.95 8.26
N ALA A 87 21.41 11.66 8.99
CA ALA A 87 21.53 11.56 10.45
C ALA A 87 20.23 11.98 11.16
N LEU A 88 19.59 13.07 10.74
CA LEU A 88 18.30 13.52 11.29
C LEU A 88 17.17 12.52 11.04
N TYR A 89 17.12 11.90 9.85
CA TYR A 89 16.16 10.80 9.60
C TYR A 89 16.42 9.59 10.51
N SER A 90 17.69 9.22 10.70
CA SER A 90 18.09 8.11 11.57
C SER A 90 17.76 8.39 13.04
N TYR A 91 17.94 9.64 13.48
CA TYR A 91 17.53 10.08 14.81
C TYR A 91 16.01 10.06 15.00
N ALA A 92 15.25 10.52 14.00
CA ALA A 92 13.80 10.43 14.05
C ALA A 92 13.32 8.97 14.17
N GLU A 93 13.97 8.03 13.48
CA GLU A 93 13.70 6.60 13.65
C GLU A 93 14.09 6.08 15.04
N TYR A 94 15.26 6.47 15.55
CA TYR A 94 15.73 6.11 16.88
C TYR A 94 14.73 6.53 17.97
N CYS A 95 14.23 7.77 17.93
CA CYS A 95 13.24 8.25 18.92
C CYS A 95 11.93 7.47 18.87
N ILE A 96 11.43 7.14 17.67
CA ILE A 96 10.21 6.33 17.51
C ILE A 96 10.40 4.94 18.12
N ASN A 97 11.58 4.35 17.97
CA ASN A 97 11.88 3.05 18.56
C ASN A 97 12.07 3.12 20.09
N ARG A 98 12.52 4.27 20.63
CA ARG A 98 12.80 4.44 22.06
C ARG A 98 11.55 4.68 22.91
N ASP A 99 10.58 5.43 22.39
CA ASP A 99 9.37 5.79 23.14
C ASP A 99 8.35 4.63 23.26
N GLU A 100 8.56 3.50 22.55
CA GLU A 100 7.62 2.38 22.51
C GLU A 100 8.31 1.02 22.74
N GLU A 101 8.72 0.72 23.98
CA GLU A 101 9.05 -0.65 24.46
C GLU A 101 7.79 -1.54 24.57
N THR A 102 6.93 -1.53 23.57
CA THR A 102 5.79 -2.46 23.47
C THR A 102 6.14 -3.57 22.49
N PHE A 103 6.17 -4.81 22.99
CA PHE A 103 6.10 -6.01 22.15
C PHE A 103 4.76 -6.02 21.42
N GLY A 104 4.72 -5.40 20.24
CA GLY A 104 3.60 -5.49 19.30
C GLY A 104 3.66 -6.80 18.52
N GLY A 105 2.52 -7.26 18.00
CA GLY A 105 2.52 -8.37 17.06
C GLY A 105 3.11 -7.97 15.71
N ALA A 106 3.35 -8.93 14.81
CA ALA A 106 3.85 -8.67 13.45
C ALA A 106 2.99 -7.65 12.66
N VAL A 107 1.68 -7.60 12.95
CA VAL A 107 0.75 -6.61 12.38
C VAL A 107 1.08 -5.20 12.86
N ASP A 108 1.37 -5.03 14.15
CA ASP A 108 1.69 -3.72 14.74
C ASP A 108 3.03 -3.22 14.20
N GLU A 109 4.04 -4.09 14.12
CA GLU A 109 5.35 -3.76 13.52
C GLU A 109 5.20 -3.30 12.07
N ALA A 110 4.41 -4.02 11.26
CA ALA A 110 4.17 -3.67 9.86
C ALA A 110 3.44 -2.31 9.71
N ILE A 111 2.62 -1.93 10.68
CA ILE A 111 1.93 -0.64 10.70
C ILE A 111 2.86 0.47 11.17
N LYS A 112 3.66 0.23 12.21
CA LYS A 112 4.71 1.14 12.66
C LYS A 112 5.66 1.49 11.51
N GLU A 113 6.07 0.50 10.73
CA GLU A 113 6.90 0.72 9.54
C GLU A 113 6.22 1.67 8.52
N ARG A 114 4.91 1.53 8.29
CA ARG A 114 4.15 2.40 7.39
C ARG A 114 4.01 3.83 7.93
N ILE A 115 3.82 3.99 9.24
CA ILE A 115 3.80 5.31 9.90
C ILE A 115 5.14 6.02 9.69
N LYS A 116 6.25 5.32 9.96
CA LYS A 116 7.61 5.84 9.73
C LYS A 116 7.83 6.24 8.28
N LYS A 117 7.51 5.35 7.34
CA LYS A 117 7.67 5.62 5.89
C LYS A 117 6.76 6.75 5.42
N GLY A 118 5.54 6.86 5.94
CA GLY A 118 4.62 7.94 5.61
C GLY A 118 5.16 9.31 6.03
N ARG A 119 5.73 9.39 7.23
CA ARG A 119 6.34 10.61 7.76
C ARG A 119 7.56 11.08 6.95
N ASN A 120 8.39 10.15 6.48
CA ASN A 120 9.72 10.46 5.96
C ASN A 120 9.84 10.38 4.43
N GLU A 121 9.00 9.59 3.75
CA GLU A 121 9.20 9.28 2.32
C GLU A 121 8.11 9.81 1.41
N VAL A 122 7.06 10.43 1.95
CA VAL A 122 5.86 10.78 1.18
C VAL A 122 5.55 12.26 1.32
N SER A 123 5.40 12.94 0.19
CA SER A 123 4.83 14.29 0.15
C SER A 123 3.34 14.21 -0.16
N VAL A 124 2.57 15.13 0.44
CA VAL A 124 1.11 15.17 0.30
C VAL A 124 0.63 16.55 -0.10
N LYS A 125 -0.49 16.59 -0.83
CA LYS A 125 -1.15 17.84 -1.24
C LYS A 125 -2.66 17.65 -1.22
N LEU A 126 -3.39 18.53 -0.53
CA LEU A 126 -4.85 18.51 -0.54
C LEU A 126 -5.36 18.90 -1.94
N ILE A 127 -6.26 18.09 -2.51
CA ILE A 127 -6.92 18.33 -3.79
C ILE A 127 -8.30 18.95 -3.57
N SER A 128 -9.10 18.36 -2.67
CA SER A 128 -10.48 18.78 -2.39
C SER A 128 -10.93 18.37 -0.99
N GLY A 129 -11.98 19.01 -0.48
CA GLY A 129 -12.49 18.79 0.87
C GLY A 129 -11.68 19.53 1.93
N ASN A 130 -11.47 18.89 3.08
CA ASN A 130 -10.70 19.45 4.19
C ASN A 130 -9.72 18.42 4.79
N LEU A 131 -9.08 18.78 5.91
CA LEU A 131 -8.08 17.93 6.56
C LEU A 131 -8.61 16.59 7.08
N ALA A 132 -9.86 16.56 7.54
CA ALA A 132 -10.49 15.39 8.17
C ALA A 132 -11.45 14.63 7.25
N PHE A 133 -11.84 15.24 6.14
CA PHE A 133 -12.70 14.64 5.13
C PHE A 133 -12.37 15.23 3.76
N GLY A 134 -11.46 14.60 3.02
CA GLY A 134 -10.91 15.18 1.81
C GLY A 134 -10.10 14.21 0.96
N VAL A 135 -9.86 14.62 -0.29
CA VAL A 135 -9.05 13.89 -1.27
C VAL A 135 -7.69 14.57 -1.37
N TRP A 136 -6.64 13.76 -1.23
CA TRP A 136 -5.25 14.18 -1.22
C TRP A 136 -4.49 13.50 -2.34
N GLN A 137 -3.50 14.18 -2.89
CA GLN A 137 -2.46 13.59 -3.71
C GLN A 137 -1.28 13.21 -2.81
N ALA A 138 -0.81 11.97 -2.90
CA ALA A 138 0.39 11.50 -2.23
C ALA A 138 1.43 11.02 -3.24
N ARG A 139 2.70 11.38 -3.06
CA ARG A 139 3.81 10.95 -3.93
C ARG A 139 5.01 10.55 -3.07
N SER A 140 5.65 9.44 -3.43
CA SER A 140 6.94 9.09 -2.83
C SER A 140 8.04 10.04 -3.31
N ILE A 141 8.83 10.57 -2.37
CA ILE A 141 9.93 11.51 -2.60
C ILE A 141 11.07 10.82 -3.35
N ILE A 142 11.34 9.56 -2.96
CA ILE A 142 12.23 8.64 -3.67
C ILE A 142 11.38 7.57 -4.33
N SER A 143 11.62 7.36 -5.62
CA SER A 143 11.01 6.26 -6.38
C SER A 143 12.11 5.39 -6.95
N ALA A 144 12.09 4.10 -6.60
CA ALA A 144 12.91 3.08 -7.25
C ALA A 144 12.51 2.85 -8.72
N THR A 145 11.32 3.32 -9.11
CA THR A 145 10.82 3.23 -10.50
C THR A 145 11.04 4.53 -11.26
N TYR A 146 11.36 4.41 -12.54
CA TYR A 146 11.59 5.57 -13.43
C TYR A 146 10.37 6.49 -13.58
N ARG A 147 9.14 5.97 -13.35
CA ARG A 147 7.91 6.77 -13.42
C ARG A 147 7.55 7.34 -12.05
N LYS A 148 7.51 8.66 -11.94
CA LYS A 148 6.97 9.36 -10.76
C LYS A 148 5.46 9.10 -10.63
N THR A 149 5.06 8.08 -9.89
CA THR A 149 3.66 7.78 -9.58
C THR A 149 3.15 8.65 -8.44
N SER A 150 1.89 9.06 -8.52
CA SER A 150 1.15 9.70 -7.44
C SER A 150 -0.15 8.95 -7.23
N TYR A 151 -0.59 8.85 -5.98
CA TYR A 151 -1.81 8.17 -5.59
C TYR A 151 -2.80 9.16 -4.99
N HIS A 152 -4.08 8.83 -5.05
CA HIS A 152 -5.10 9.56 -4.33
C HIS A 152 -5.33 8.91 -2.98
N VAL A 153 -5.45 9.73 -1.94
CA VAL A 153 -5.74 9.32 -0.57
C VAL A 153 -7.03 10.02 -0.16
N TYR A 154 -8.03 9.24 0.21
CA TYR A 154 -9.33 9.69 0.66
C TYR A 154 -9.36 9.57 2.18
N ILE A 155 -9.25 10.71 2.85
CA ILE A 155 -9.42 10.78 4.31
C ILE A 155 -10.90 10.87 4.59
N ARG A 156 -11.38 9.92 5.38
CA ARG A 156 -12.76 9.84 5.88
C ARG A 156 -12.81 9.89 7.41
N ALA A 157 -11.73 9.50 8.09
CA ALA A 157 -11.57 9.59 9.54
C ALA A 157 -10.10 9.87 9.90
N LEU A 158 -9.87 10.66 10.96
CA LEU A 158 -8.53 11.05 11.39
C LEU A 158 -7.87 10.05 12.37
N ASP A 159 -8.68 9.25 13.06
CA ASP A 159 -8.25 8.37 14.15
C ASP A 159 -8.59 6.89 13.92
N GLN A 160 -9.30 6.58 12.83
CA GLN A 160 -9.82 5.25 12.53
C GLN A 160 -9.35 4.79 11.15
N ARG A 161 -9.20 3.47 10.98
CA ARG A 161 -8.78 2.83 9.72
C ARG A 161 -9.94 2.71 8.73
N LYS A 162 -10.48 3.87 8.34
CA LYS A 162 -11.62 4.02 7.41
C LYS A 162 -11.22 4.73 6.10
N ASN A 163 -9.94 5.03 5.98
CA ASN A 163 -9.37 5.80 4.88
C ASN A 163 -9.02 4.89 3.70
N TYR A 164 -9.03 5.45 2.49
CA TYR A 164 -8.71 4.71 1.28
C TYR A 164 -7.54 5.36 0.54
N CYS A 165 -6.72 4.55 -0.12
CA CYS A 165 -5.67 5.01 -1.02
C CYS A 165 -5.64 4.14 -2.27
N THR A 166 -5.44 4.77 -3.43
CA THR A 166 -5.34 4.08 -4.72
C THR A 166 -4.00 3.37 -4.95
N CYS A 167 -3.13 3.28 -3.93
CA CYS A 167 -1.84 2.63 -4.07
C CYS A 167 -1.96 1.09 -4.01
N PRO A 168 -1.09 0.34 -4.73
CA PRO A 168 -1.12 -1.12 -4.70
C PRO A 168 -0.90 -1.76 -3.32
N ASP A 169 -0.12 -1.10 -2.44
CA ASP A 169 0.13 -1.58 -1.07
C ASP A 169 -1.17 -1.76 -0.28
N LEU A 170 -2.02 -0.73 -0.20
CA LEU A 170 -3.29 -0.81 0.53
C LEU A 170 -4.20 -1.92 0.00
N ALA A 171 -4.24 -2.10 -1.32
CA ALA A 171 -5.09 -3.12 -1.96
C ALA A 171 -4.70 -4.56 -1.58
N THR A 172 -3.50 -4.78 -1.03
CA THR A 172 -2.96 -6.12 -0.83
C THR A 172 -2.47 -6.40 0.59
N ASN A 173 -2.14 -5.37 1.37
CA ASN A 173 -1.45 -5.55 2.65
C ASN A 173 -2.33 -6.02 3.81
N ARG A 174 -3.66 -5.90 3.69
CA ARG A 174 -4.67 -6.27 4.70
C ARG A 174 -4.55 -5.57 6.06
N LEU A 175 -3.91 -4.40 6.12
CA LEU A 175 -3.70 -3.65 7.38
C LEU A 175 -4.69 -2.52 7.60
N GLY A 176 -5.45 -2.14 6.56
CA GLY A 176 -6.33 -0.97 6.58
C GLY A 176 -5.58 0.37 6.55
N THR A 177 -4.28 0.35 6.26
CA THR A 177 -3.48 1.57 6.06
C THR A 177 -2.30 1.32 5.12
N CYS A 178 -1.71 2.39 4.59
CA CYS A 178 -0.49 2.39 3.80
C CYS A 178 0.32 3.65 4.14
N LYS A 179 1.59 3.70 3.74
CA LYS A 179 2.43 4.88 4.00
C LYS A 179 1.84 6.20 3.48
N HIS A 180 1.02 6.17 2.44
CA HIS A 180 0.38 7.38 1.90
C HIS A 180 -0.77 7.89 2.78
N ILE A 181 -1.56 6.98 3.38
CA ILE A 181 -2.58 7.36 4.38
C ILE A 181 -1.89 7.95 5.60
N GLU A 182 -0.86 7.27 6.10
CA GLU A 182 -0.13 7.72 7.29
C GLU A 182 0.56 9.07 7.07
N ALA A 183 1.06 9.35 5.86
CA ALA A 183 1.61 10.66 5.51
C ALA A 183 0.57 11.78 5.64
N VAL A 184 -0.64 11.56 5.13
CA VAL A 184 -1.72 12.54 5.23
C VAL A 184 -2.20 12.71 6.67
N LEU A 185 -2.35 11.61 7.42
CA LEU A 185 -2.73 11.68 8.84
C LEU A 185 -1.67 12.39 9.69
N HIS A 186 -0.39 12.13 9.43
CA HIS A 186 0.73 12.82 10.06
C HIS A 186 0.70 14.33 9.76
N TYR A 187 0.49 14.70 8.49
CA TYR A 187 0.32 16.10 8.10
C TYR A 187 -0.86 16.75 8.83
N ALA A 188 -2.02 16.09 8.83
CA ALA A 188 -3.24 16.59 9.47
C ALA A 188 -3.03 16.81 10.98
N LYS A 189 -2.34 15.90 11.68
CA LYS A 189 -2.08 15.97 13.12
C LYS A 189 -1.29 17.22 13.56
N LYS A 190 -0.53 17.83 12.64
CA LYS A 190 0.27 19.04 12.90
C LYS A 190 -0.52 20.33 12.72
N GLN A 191 -1.69 20.27 12.08
CA GLN A 191 -2.47 21.45 11.77
C GLN A 191 -3.21 21.98 13.01
N PRO A 192 -3.34 23.32 13.18
CA PRO A 192 -4.02 23.92 14.33
C PRO A 192 -5.46 23.43 14.52
N GLU A 193 -6.16 23.19 13.40
CA GLU A 193 -7.56 22.77 13.37
C GLU A 193 -7.77 21.27 13.66
N TYR A 194 -6.71 20.47 13.78
CA TYR A 194 -6.78 19.01 13.91
C TYR A 194 -7.72 18.56 15.05
N LYS A 195 -7.55 19.13 16.25
CA LYS A 195 -8.35 18.74 17.42
C LYS A 195 -9.83 19.04 17.25
N GLN A 196 -10.14 20.17 16.60
CA GLN A 196 -11.51 20.57 16.31
C GLN A 196 -12.13 19.65 15.28
N LEU A 197 -11.42 19.33 14.21
CA LEU A 197 -11.95 18.45 13.16
C LEU A 197 -12.06 17.00 13.64
N LEU A 198 -11.13 16.54 14.48
CA LEU A 198 -11.20 15.22 15.11
C LEU A 198 -12.45 15.09 16.00
N SER A 199 -12.79 16.11 16.78
CA SER A 199 -13.99 16.07 17.63
C SER A 199 -15.30 16.20 16.86
N GLN A 200 -15.28 16.84 15.68
CA GLN A 200 -16.44 16.91 14.79
C GLN A 200 -16.74 15.57 14.10
N GLY A 201 -15.74 14.69 13.96
CA GLY A 201 -15.88 13.41 13.26
C GLY A 201 -16.14 13.58 11.76
N SER A 202 -16.58 12.51 11.11
CA SER A 202 -16.87 12.53 9.68
C SER A 202 -18.17 13.31 9.41
N PRO A 203 -18.19 14.27 8.48
CA PRO A 203 -19.37 15.09 8.19
C PRO A 203 -20.45 14.36 7.38
N THR A 204 -20.05 13.31 6.65
CA THR A 204 -20.89 12.57 5.70
C THR A 204 -20.85 11.08 6.02
N SER A 205 -21.98 10.39 5.84
CA SER A 205 -22.03 8.94 6.01
C SER A 205 -21.38 8.26 4.81
N PHE A 206 -20.73 7.12 5.02
CA PHE A 206 -20.04 6.45 3.93
C PHE A 206 -19.95 4.94 4.08
N VAL A 207 -19.93 4.27 2.94
CA VAL A 207 -19.63 2.84 2.84
C VAL A 207 -18.16 2.67 2.50
N TYR A 208 -17.48 1.78 3.22
CA TYR A 208 -16.05 1.53 3.05
C TYR A 208 -15.71 0.06 3.24
N LEU A 209 -14.51 -0.32 2.78
CA LEU A 209 -13.96 -1.66 2.98
C LEU A 209 -13.11 -1.68 4.27
N ALA A 210 -13.56 -2.39 5.29
CA ALA A 210 -12.89 -2.54 6.56
C ALA A 210 -11.99 -3.78 6.59
N TRP A 211 -10.79 -3.63 7.16
CA TRP A 211 -9.80 -4.69 7.34
C TRP A 211 -9.65 -5.01 8.82
N GLU A 212 -10.57 -5.83 9.35
CA GLU A 212 -10.77 -5.97 10.80
C GLU A 212 -10.08 -7.18 11.41
N SER A 213 -9.61 -8.10 10.59
CA SER A 213 -8.93 -9.32 11.05
C SER A 213 -7.94 -9.81 9.99
N ALA A 214 -7.19 -10.87 10.31
CA ALA A 214 -6.36 -11.58 9.34
C ALA A 214 -7.17 -12.27 8.21
N THR A 215 -8.52 -12.24 8.27
CA THR A 215 -9.42 -12.86 7.29
C THR A 215 -9.77 -11.91 6.13
N GLU A 216 -10.84 -12.24 5.40
CA GLU A 216 -11.36 -11.42 4.31
C GLU A 216 -11.89 -10.07 4.83
N PRO A 217 -11.72 -8.99 4.04
CA PRO A 217 -12.24 -7.68 4.39
C PRO A 217 -13.77 -7.66 4.35
N VAL A 218 -14.37 -6.73 5.09
CA VAL A 218 -15.81 -6.61 5.24
C VAL A 218 -16.26 -5.22 4.80
N ILE A 219 -17.34 -5.15 4.03
CA ILE A 219 -17.95 -3.87 3.69
C ILE A 219 -18.76 -3.36 4.88
N ARG A 220 -18.45 -2.15 5.35
CA ARG A 220 -19.13 -1.51 6.49
C ARG A 220 -19.68 -0.13 6.14
N LEU A 221 -20.64 0.29 6.95
CA LEU A 221 -21.25 1.61 6.89
C LEU A 221 -20.84 2.44 8.10
N HIS A 222 -20.29 3.62 7.84
CA HIS A 222 -20.17 4.67 8.84
C HIS A 222 -21.38 5.60 8.75
N LYS A 223 -22.12 5.73 9.86
CA LYS A 223 -23.28 6.61 9.99
C LYS A 223 -22.92 7.88 10.75
N THR A 224 -23.37 9.02 10.24
CA THR A 224 -23.36 10.30 10.94
C THR A 224 -24.74 10.59 11.52
N GLU A 225 -24.85 11.56 12.43
CA GLU A 225 -26.12 11.98 13.02
C GLU A 225 -27.06 12.67 12.02
N LYS A 226 -26.55 13.08 10.84
CA LYS A 226 -27.27 13.84 9.82
C LYS A 226 -28.08 13.00 8.84
N ILE A 227 -28.08 11.67 8.96
CA ILE A 227 -28.83 10.79 8.07
C ILE A 227 -30.34 11.07 8.23
N ASP A 228 -31.03 11.42 7.15
CA ASP A 228 -32.49 11.56 7.13
C ASP A 228 -33.16 10.22 7.51
N GLY A 229 -34.32 10.29 8.18
CA GLY A 229 -35.06 9.11 8.64
C GLY A 229 -35.36 8.13 7.51
N GLY A 230 -35.67 8.63 6.30
CA GLY A 230 -35.91 7.79 5.12
C GLY A 230 -34.68 6.97 4.69
N LEU A 231 -33.48 7.57 4.73
CA LEU A 231 -32.24 6.88 4.39
C LEU A 231 -31.85 5.84 5.47
N THR A 232 -32.22 6.08 6.72
CA THR A 232 -31.93 5.14 7.82
C THR A 232 -32.63 3.79 7.60
N ASP A 233 -33.89 3.81 7.19
CA ASP A 233 -34.68 2.60 6.92
C ASP A 233 -34.15 1.86 5.68
N GLU A 234 -33.79 2.60 4.62
CA GLU A 234 -33.18 2.02 3.42
C GLU A 234 -31.83 1.35 3.72
N LEU A 235 -30.99 1.96 4.55
CA LEU A 235 -29.71 1.37 4.96
C LEU A 235 -29.90 0.13 5.83
N ALA A 236 -30.95 0.06 6.63
CA ALA A 236 -31.27 -1.12 7.44
C ALA A 236 -31.67 -2.35 6.61
N GLU A 237 -32.05 -2.17 5.34
CA GLU A 237 -32.28 -3.27 4.38
C GLU A 237 -30.98 -4.00 4.05
N PHE A 238 -29.85 -3.29 3.97
CA PHE A 238 -28.57 -3.81 3.47
C PHE A 238 -27.50 -4.01 4.54
N PHE A 239 -27.59 -3.28 5.66
CA PHE A 239 -26.65 -3.37 6.76
C PHE A 239 -27.32 -3.96 8.00
N ASP A 240 -26.54 -4.65 8.83
CA ASP A 240 -26.99 -5.16 10.11
C ASP A 240 -26.83 -4.13 11.25
N SER A 241 -27.11 -4.54 12.49
CA SER A 241 -26.98 -3.69 13.68
C SER A 241 -25.53 -3.29 13.98
N GLU A 242 -24.56 -4.02 13.46
CA GLU A 242 -23.13 -3.70 13.57
C GLU A 242 -22.64 -2.88 12.38
N ASN A 243 -23.54 -2.45 11.48
CA ASN A 243 -23.23 -1.74 10.25
C ASN A 243 -22.34 -2.55 9.28
N GLN A 244 -22.41 -3.88 9.33
CA GLN A 244 -21.80 -4.75 8.33
C GLN A 244 -22.80 -5.03 7.21
N PHE A 245 -22.31 -5.05 5.96
CA PHE A 245 -23.12 -5.40 4.81
C PHE A 245 -23.53 -6.88 4.87
N LYS A 246 -24.84 -7.16 4.79
CA LYS A 246 -25.40 -8.51 4.94
C LYS A 246 -25.88 -9.15 3.64
N GLY A 247 -25.85 -8.42 2.53
CA GLY A 247 -26.23 -8.92 1.21
C GLY A 247 -25.17 -9.83 0.59
N ARG A 248 -25.55 -10.56 -0.46
CA ARG A 248 -24.64 -11.40 -1.25
C ARG A 248 -23.85 -10.55 -2.24
N LEU A 249 -22.56 -10.84 -2.35
CA LEU A 249 -21.70 -10.24 -3.37
C LEU A 249 -21.68 -11.08 -4.67
N PRO A 250 -21.62 -10.44 -5.85
CA PRO A 250 -21.64 -9.00 -6.05
C PRO A 250 -23.06 -8.40 -6.18
N ASP A 251 -24.08 -9.24 -6.41
CA ASP A 251 -25.38 -8.82 -6.92
C ASP A 251 -26.15 -7.88 -5.97
N ASP A 252 -26.30 -8.25 -4.70
CA ASP A 252 -27.09 -7.47 -3.74
C ASP A 252 -26.39 -6.13 -3.42
N PHE A 253 -25.05 -6.07 -3.49
CA PHE A 253 -24.29 -4.82 -3.34
C PHE A 253 -24.40 -3.92 -4.57
N ASN A 254 -24.37 -4.49 -5.78
CA ASN A 254 -24.58 -3.71 -7.00
C ASN A 254 -25.98 -3.08 -6.99
N TYR A 255 -27.01 -3.82 -6.59
CA TYR A 255 -28.36 -3.29 -6.42
C TYR A 255 -28.41 -2.17 -5.38
N PHE A 256 -27.77 -2.35 -4.22
CA PHE A 256 -27.61 -1.31 -3.20
C PHE A 256 -26.95 -0.04 -3.79
N ALA A 257 -25.85 -0.20 -4.51
CA ALA A 257 -25.10 0.90 -5.06
C ALA A 257 -25.88 1.64 -6.14
N GLU A 258 -26.60 0.93 -7.02
CA GLU A 258 -27.49 1.52 -8.01
C GLU A 258 -28.65 2.29 -7.37
N LYS A 259 -29.21 1.77 -6.26
CA LYS A 259 -30.32 2.39 -5.53
C LYS A 259 -29.92 3.69 -4.83
N LEU A 260 -28.72 3.74 -4.23
CA LEU A 260 -28.31 4.85 -3.35
C LEU A 260 -27.17 5.74 -3.85
N ASN A 261 -26.58 5.48 -5.03
CA ASN A 261 -25.46 6.28 -5.55
C ASN A 261 -25.78 7.78 -5.75
N ALA A 262 -27.04 8.14 -5.94
CA ALA A 262 -27.47 9.51 -6.19
C ALA A 262 -27.78 10.28 -4.89
N ASN A 263 -27.66 9.64 -3.73
CA ASN A 263 -27.93 10.25 -2.45
C ASN A 263 -26.73 11.08 -1.96
N GLU A 264 -26.92 12.39 -1.78
CA GLU A 264 -25.84 13.30 -1.38
C GLU A 264 -25.36 13.09 0.07
N ASP A 265 -26.17 12.45 0.92
CA ASP A 265 -25.85 12.18 2.32
C ASP A 265 -25.06 10.88 2.52
N LEU A 266 -24.87 10.09 1.45
CA LEU A 266 -24.16 8.80 1.48
C LEU A 266 -23.06 8.72 0.41
N LEU A 267 -21.82 8.66 0.85
CA LEU A 267 -20.69 8.36 -0.03
C LEU A 267 -20.46 6.84 -0.13
N ILE A 268 -20.61 6.26 -1.31
CA ILE A 268 -20.17 4.88 -1.56
C ILE A 268 -18.70 4.89 -1.95
N GLY A 269 -17.85 4.34 -1.09
CA GLY A 269 -16.40 4.36 -1.29
C GLY A 269 -15.92 3.51 -2.47
N ASP A 270 -14.96 4.05 -3.22
CA ASP A 270 -14.28 3.35 -4.33
C ASP A 270 -13.66 2.01 -3.90
N ASP A 271 -13.17 1.92 -2.66
CA ASP A 271 -12.67 0.71 -2.04
C ASP A 271 -13.72 -0.41 -1.98
N ALA A 272 -14.95 -0.10 -1.55
CA ALA A 272 -16.02 -1.08 -1.50
C ALA A 272 -16.43 -1.50 -2.93
N LEU A 273 -16.59 -0.55 -3.85
CA LEU A 273 -16.94 -0.82 -5.26
C LEU A 273 -15.89 -1.68 -5.97
N LEU A 274 -14.61 -1.37 -5.77
CA LEU A 274 -13.51 -2.13 -6.37
C LEU A 274 -13.44 -3.56 -5.80
N TYR A 275 -13.68 -3.72 -4.50
CA TYR A 275 -13.73 -5.04 -3.88
C TYR A 275 -14.89 -5.88 -4.44
N VAL A 276 -16.09 -5.30 -4.57
CA VAL A 276 -17.24 -6.01 -5.17
C VAL A 276 -16.96 -6.40 -6.63
N ARG A 277 -16.34 -5.51 -7.41
CA ARG A 277 -15.91 -5.85 -8.77
C ARG A 277 -14.92 -7.01 -8.77
N GLN A 278 -13.96 -7.01 -7.85
CA GLN A 278 -13.00 -8.11 -7.72
C GLN A 278 -13.70 -9.44 -7.38
N CYS A 279 -14.67 -9.43 -6.45
CA CYS A 279 -15.47 -10.62 -6.15
C CYS A 279 -16.22 -11.15 -7.38
N ALA A 280 -16.79 -10.26 -8.19
CA ALA A 280 -17.47 -10.63 -9.44
C ALA A 280 -16.50 -11.26 -10.45
N GLU A 281 -15.32 -10.66 -10.63
CA GLU A 281 -14.27 -11.17 -11.52
C GLU A 281 -13.78 -12.54 -11.05
N ASP A 282 -13.49 -12.70 -9.75
CA ASP A 282 -13.03 -13.98 -9.18
C ASP A 282 -14.10 -15.09 -9.32
N ALA A 283 -15.38 -14.78 -9.09
CA ALA A 283 -16.48 -15.72 -9.30
C ALA A 283 -16.60 -16.14 -10.77
N ALA A 284 -16.51 -15.19 -11.71
CA ALA A 284 -16.53 -15.48 -13.14
C ALA A 284 -15.32 -16.32 -13.58
N HIS A 285 -14.13 -16.01 -13.07
CA HIS A 285 -12.93 -16.80 -13.30
C HIS A 285 -13.06 -18.23 -12.76
N GLN A 286 -13.68 -18.40 -11.58
CA GLN A 286 -13.89 -19.72 -10.99
C GLN A 286 -14.85 -20.58 -11.83
N LEU A 287 -15.99 -20.03 -12.27
CA LEU A 287 -16.93 -20.73 -13.14
C LEU A 287 -16.25 -21.12 -14.47
N ARG A 288 -15.47 -20.21 -15.05
CA ARG A 288 -14.70 -20.48 -16.26
C ARG A 288 -13.66 -21.58 -16.04
N ALA A 289 -12.93 -21.56 -14.91
CA ALA A 289 -11.97 -22.60 -14.57
C ALA A 289 -12.67 -23.97 -14.44
N GLN A 290 -13.82 -24.02 -13.77
CA GLN A 290 -14.60 -25.26 -13.64
C GLN A 290 -15.01 -25.81 -15.01
N ALA A 291 -15.53 -24.95 -15.90
CA ALA A 291 -15.92 -25.35 -17.25
C ALA A 291 -14.72 -25.87 -18.06
N ILE A 292 -13.57 -25.19 -18.02
CA ILE A 292 -12.34 -25.62 -18.71
C ILE A 292 -11.86 -26.97 -18.17
N SER A 293 -11.82 -27.11 -16.83
CA SER A 293 -11.40 -28.34 -16.18
C SER A 293 -12.30 -29.52 -16.58
N GLN A 294 -13.62 -29.33 -16.58
CA GLN A 294 -14.59 -30.34 -17.01
C GLN A 294 -14.38 -30.76 -18.48
N GLN A 295 -14.17 -29.80 -19.39
CA GLN A 295 -13.90 -30.09 -20.80
C GLN A 295 -12.64 -30.95 -20.99
N ILE A 296 -11.55 -30.59 -20.29
CA ILE A 296 -10.30 -31.34 -20.36
C ILE A 296 -10.47 -32.75 -19.77
N MET A 297 -11.17 -32.88 -18.65
CA MET A 297 -11.44 -34.17 -18.01
C MET A 297 -12.31 -35.08 -18.89
N GLN A 298 -13.33 -34.53 -19.57
CA GLN A 298 -14.15 -35.27 -20.53
C GLN A 298 -13.35 -35.76 -21.74
N ALA A 299 -12.30 -35.02 -22.13
CA ALA A 299 -11.31 -35.44 -23.13
C ALA A 299 -10.24 -36.40 -22.54
N ASN A 300 -10.51 -37.05 -21.41
CA ASN A 300 -9.59 -37.95 -20.70
C ASN A 300 -8.24 -37.30 -20.33
N GLY A 301 -8.24 -35.99 -20.04
CA GLY A 301 -7.03 -35.25 -19.66
C GLY A 301 -6.07 -34.97 -20.82
N VAL A 302 -6.52 -35.10 -22.07
CA VAL A 302 -5.69 -34.90 -23.27
C VAL A 302 -6.13 -33.63 -24.00
N LEU A 303 -5.18 -32.73 -24.26
CA LEU A 303 -5.42 -31.54 -25.08
C LEU A 303 -4.88 -31.73 -26.50
N PRO A 304 -5.50 -31.12 -27.52
CA PRO A 304 -4.93 -31.08 -28.87
C PRO A 304 -3.49 -30.56 -28.86
N GLY A 305 -2.61 -31.20 -29.62
CA GLY A 305 -1.19 -30.83 -29.68
C GLY A 305 -0.34 -31.27 -28.48
N ILE A 306 -0.95 -31.72 -27.37
CA ILE A 306 -0.25 -32.20 -26.18
C ILE A 306 -0.27 -33.73 -26.16
N LYS A 307 0.91 -34.35 -26.28
CA LYS A 307 1.03 -35.83 -26.33
C LYS A 307 0.81 -36.50 -24.98
N ALA A 308 1.00 -35.77 -23.89
CA ALA A 308 0.87 -36.30 -22.52
C ALA A 308 -0.57 -36.18 -22.03
N ARG A 309 -1.00 -37.16 -21.22
CA ARG A 309 -2.22 -37.06 -20.42
C ARG A 309 -1.92 -36.30 -19.13
N LEU A 310 -2.70 -35.26 -18.85
CA LEU A 310 -2.59 -34.49 -17.62
C LEU A 310 -3.14 -35.27 -16.42
N PHE A 311 -2.49 -35.11 -15.26
CA PHE A 311 -3.06 -35.52 -13.98
C PHE A 311 -4.21 -34.56 -13.58
N PRO A 312 -5.16 -34.99 -12.74
CA PRO A 312 -6.29 -34.13 -12.32
C PRO A 312 -5.87 -32.76 -11.76
N TYR A 313 -4.85 -32.72 -10.89
CA TYR A 313 -4.32 -31.46 -10.34
C TYR A 313 -3.68 -30.57 -11.42
N GLN A 314 -3.08 -31.16 -12.46
CA GLN A 314 -2.53 -30.40 -13.58
C GLN A 314 -3.64 -29.82 -14.45
N THR A 315 -4.76 -30.54 -14.62
CA THR A 315 -5.95 -30.02 -15.29
C THR A 315 -6.54 -28.84 -14.54
N GLU A 316 -6.60 -28.89 -13.21
CA GLU A 316 -7.00 -27.75 -12.38
C GLU A 316 -6.07 -26.54 -12.56
N GLY A 317 -4.75 -26.75 -12.54
CA GLY A 317 -3.78 -25.69 -12.78
C GLY A 317 -3.85 -25.11 -14.19
N VAL A 318 -4.07 -25.94 -15.21
CA VAL A 318 -4.33 -25.48 -16.59
C VAL A 318 -5.60 -24.62 -16.66
N ALA A 319 -6.67 -25.08 -16.03
CA ALA A 319 -7.94 -24.36 -16.00
C ALA A 319 -7.84 -23.03 -15.23
N PHE A 320 -7.10 -23.00 -14.13
CA PHE A 320 -6.78 -21.78 -13.39
C PHE A 320 -6.00 -20.78 -14.25
N LEU A 321 -4.96 -21.23 -14.94
CA LEU A 321 -4.16 -20.39 -15.84
C LEU A 321 -4.96 -19.87 -17.04
N ALA A 322 -5.78 -20.72 -17.67
CA ALA A 322 -6.54 -20.37 -18.87
C ALA A 322 -7.81 -19.55 -18.59
N SER A 323 -8.33 -19.59 -17.36
CA SER A 323 -9.50 -18.82 -16.95
C SER A 323 -9.18 -17.38 -16.56
N ARG A 324 -7.93 -17.11 -16.12
CA ARG A 324 -7.49 -15.81 -15.59
C ARG A 324 -6.64 -15.04 -16.60
N GLY A 325 -6.66 -13.71 -16.53
CA GLY A 325 -5.77 -12.85 -17.32
C GLY A 325 -4.35 -12.77 -16.75
N ARG A 326 -4.23 -12.73 -15.42
CA ARG A 326 -2.96 -12.75 -14.68
C ARG A 326 -3.06 -13.83 -13.61
N ALA A 327 -2.08 -14.72 -13.55
CA ALA A 327 -2.08 -15.86 -12.64
C ALA A 327 -0.66 -16.18 -12.18
N LEU A 328 -0.51 -16.60 -10.92
CA LEU A 328 0.73 -17.11 -10.36
C LEU A 328 0.51 -18.59 -10.02
N LEU A 329 1.16 -19.48 -10.77
CA LEU A 329 1.18 -20.91 -10.46
C LEU A 329 2.40 -21.24 -9.61
N ALA A 330 2.19 -21.42 -8.30
CA ALA A 330 3.24 -21.60 -7.30
C ALA A 330 3.31 -23.03 -6.74
N ASP A 331 2.90 -24.03 -7.52
CA ASP A 331 3.03 -25.46 -7.17
C ASP A 331 4.47 -25.84 -6.82
N ASP A 332 4.65 -26.91 -6.04
CA ASP A 332 5.97 -27.44 -5.69
C ASP A 332 6.82 -27.84 -6.92
N MET A 333 8.13 -27.91 -6.69
CA MET A 333 9.08 -28.39 -7.70
C MET A 333 8.76 -29.84 -8.08
N GLY A 334 8.68 -30.12 -9.38
CA GLY A 334 8.38 -31.47 -9.90
C GLY A 334 6.91 -31.73 -10.26
N LEU A 335 5.96 -30.88 -9.86
CA LEU A 335 4.53 -31.02 -10.19
C LEU A 335 4.15 -30.64 -11.63
N GLY A 336 5.14 -30.42 -12.50
CA GLY A 336 4.90 -30.21 -13.92
C GLY A 336 4.36 -28.81 -14.28
N LYS A 337 4.77 -27.75 -13.58
CA LYS A 337 4.40 -26.36 -13.91
C LYS A 337 4.63 -26.01 -15.39
N THR A 338 5.69 -26.52 -15.99
CA THR A 338 5.99 -26.34 -17.43
C THR A 338 4.91 -26.95 -18.32
N ILE A 339 4.50 -28.21 -18.07
CA ILE A 339 3.46 -28.85 -18.88
C ILE A 339 2.10 -28.21 -18.66
N GLN A 340 1.80 -27.74 -17.43
CA GLN A 340 0.59 -26.97 -17.14
C GLN A 340 0.57 -25.64 -17.93
N ALA A 341 1.67 -24.88 -17.93
CA ALA A 341 1.76 -23.62 -18.66
C ALA A 341 1.63 -23.80 -20.18
N ILE A 342 2.30 -24.81 -20.76
CA ILE A 342 2.20 -25.13 -22.19
C ILE A 342 0.78 -25.59 -22.54
N SER A 343 0.16 -26.41 -21.71
CA SER A 343 -1.21 -26.91 -21.95
C SER A 343 -2.24 -25.78 -21.85
N ALA A 344 -2.08 -24.84 -20.91
CA ALA A 344 -2.92 -23.65 -20.84
C ALA A 344 -2.76 -22.75 -22.07
N ALA A 345 -1.54 -22.55 -22.55
CA ALA A 345 -1.27 -21.81 -23.78
C ALA A 345 -1.89 -22.49 -25.01
N SER A 346 -1.80 -23.83 -25.11
CA SER A 346 -2.43 -24.61 -26.17
C SER A 346 -3.95 -24.48 -26.12
N TRP A 347 -4.54 -24.60 -24.94
CA TRP A 347 -5.99 -24.42 -24.75
C TRP A 347 -6.44 -23.02 -25.20
N LEU A 348 -5.69 -21.97 -24.83
CA LEU A 348 -5.99 -20.59 -25.24
C LEU A 348 -5.80 -20.35 -26.74
N ALA A 349 -4.88 -21.04 -27.40
CA ALA A 349 -4.72 -20.95 -28.85
C ALA A 349 -5.97 -21.48 -29.56
N ASP A 350 -6.47 -22.63 -29.12
CA ASP A 350 -7.62 -23.30 -29.74
C ASP A 350 -8.96 -22.62 -29.40
N ASN A 351 -9.11 -22.08 -28.18
CA ASN A 351 -10.41 -21.60 -27.67
C ASN A 351 -10.51 -20.07 -27.54
N ALA A 352 -9.40 -19.34 -27.48
CA ALA A 352 -9.38 -17.89 -27.26
C ALA A 352 -8.62 -17.12 -28.35
N GLY A 353 -8.19 -17.80 -29.44
CA GLY A 353 -7.56 -17.17 -30.59
C GLY A 353 -6.16 -16.62 -30.32
N VAL A 354 -5.46 -17.11 -29.29
CA VAL A 354 -4.08 -16.71 -28.99
C VAL A 354 -3.14 -17.26 -30.07
N LYS A 355 -2.48 -16.35 -30.81
CA LYS A 355 -1.61 -16.73 -31.94
C LYS A 355 -0.11 -16.74 -31.62
N LYS A 356 0.30 -16.06 -30.55
CA LYS A 356 1.71 -15.90 -30.18
C LYS A 356 1.85 -16.00 -28.66
N VAL A 357 2.83 -16.78 -28.23
CA VAL A 357 3.16 -17.01 -26.82
C VAL A 357 4.64 -16.67 -26.61
N LEU A 358 4.93 -15.79 -25.65
CA LEU A 358 6.30 -15.45 -25.26
C LEU A 358 6.64 -16.14 -23.94
N VAL A 359 7.64 -17.00 -23.96
CA VAL A 359 8.19 -17.62 -22.75
C VAL A 359 9.48 -16.91 -22.38
N VAL A 360 9.51 -16.31 -21.19
CA VAL A 360 10.71 -15.72 -20.60
C VAL A 360 11.18 -16.64 -19.47
N CYS A 361 12.41 -17.14 -19.57
CA CYS A 361 13.00 -18.01 -18.57
C CYS A 361 14.51 -17.73 -18.42
N PRO A 362 15.13 -18.14 -17.29
CA PRO A 362 16.58 -18.13 -17.13
C PRO A 362 17.28 -18.81 -18.30
N ALA A 363 18.47 -18.31 -18.68
CA ALA A 363 19.22 -18.84 -19.82
C ALA A 363 19.50 -20.36 -19.70
N SER A 364 19.72 -20.85 -18.47
CA SER A 364 19.94 -22.27 -18.17
C SER A 364 18.74 -23.17 -18.46
N LEU A 365 17.52 -22.64 -18.46
CA LEU A 365 16.29 -23.42 -18.67
C LEU A 365 15.82 -23.43 -20.13
N LYS A 366 16.41 -22.63 -21.02
CA LYS A 366 15.96 -22.52 -22.43
C LYS A 366 15.89 -23.87 -23.15
N HIS A 367 16.92 -24.70 -22.98
CA HIS A 367 16.96 -26.02 -23.61
C HIS A 367 15.95 -27.00 -23.00
N GLN A 368 15.61 -26.84 -21.73
CA GLN A 368 14.57 -27.66 -21.08
C GLN A 368 13.17 -27.28 -21.56
N TRP A 369 12.92 -25.99 -21.83
CA TRP A 369 11.66 -25.53 -22.42
C TRP A 369 11.49 -25.86 -23.90
N ALA A 370 12.60 -25.98 -24.65
CA ALA A 370 12.56 -26.28 -26.08
C ALA A 370 12.40 -27.78 -26.40
N ARG A 371 12.76 -28.66 -25.47
CA ARG A 371 12.54 -30.11 -25.54
C ARG A 371 11.10 -30.42 -25.17
#